data_AF-A0A9R1TXA0-F1
#
_entry.id   AF-A0A9R1TXA0-F1
#
_cell.length_a   1.000
_cell.length_b   1.000
_cell.length_c   1.000
_cell.angle_alpha   90.00
_cell.angle_beta   90.00
_cell.angle_gamma   90.00
#
_symmetry.space_group_name_H-M   'P 1'
#
loop_
_entity.id
_entity.type
_entity.pdbx_description
1 polymer ?
#
loop_
_entity_poly.entity_id
_entity_poly.type
_entity_poly.pdbx_seq_one_letter_code
_entity_poly.pdbx_strand_id
1 'polypeptide(L)'
;MRLLYISICMSALMISFTYSASLTSVLAVSKLPFNSLKQFAQAGTYGLIAVDDSEEYDLLKFSEDPVLQQMSKLLIPKALLPWSYVEGFHQICEEQVAFYAHYATSMRYPEREMPCEMHSIKTGYVQLSGIITPRGSEFTHAINYYLQRFKQNGILQRLENIYIVVEYTPEPVLLSANLRGVAPILIILISGVIVASLIFTVEWIFYYFRYIRYKSRQTPFTL
;
A
#
# COMPACT_ATOMS: atom_id res chain seq x y z
N MET A 1 18.11 45.77 1.63
CA MET A 1 18.13 44.74 2.69
C MET A 1 16.76 44.20 3.05
N ARG A 2 15.77 45.02 3.46
CA ARG A 2 14.43 44.52 3.86
C ARG A 2 13.66 43.80 2.74
N LEU A 3 13.65 44.35 1.53
CA LEU A 3 12.99 43.72 0.36
C LEU A 3 13.62 42.37 -0.01
N LEU A 4 14.95 42.27 0.01
CA LEU A 4 15.68 41.03 -0.24
C LEU A 4 15.38 39.98 0.84
N TYR A 5 15.32 40.39 2.10
CA TYR A 5 14.96 39.49 3.19
C TYR A 5 13.53 38.95 3.05
N ILE A 6 12.58 39.83 2.72
CA ILE A 6 11.18 39.44 2.48
C ILE A 6 11.08 38.47 1.30
N SER A 7 11.80 38.72 0.19
CA SER A 7 11.77 37.81 -0.96
C SER A 7 12.34 36.42 -0.63
N ILE A 8 13.42 36.36 0.17
CA ILE A 8 14.04 35.10 0.61
C ILE A 8 13.11 34.35 1.58
N CYS A 9 12.46 35.06 2.51
CA CYS A 9 11.50 34.44 3.41
C CYS A 9 10.29 33.88 2.65
N MET A 10 9.76 34.61 1.67
CA MET A 10 8.61 34.15 0.88
C MET A 10 8.96 32.93 0.03
N SER A 11 10.15 32.86 -0.56
CA SER A 11 10.58 31.68 -1.32
C SER A 11 10.78 30.46 -0.41
N ALA A 12 11.41 30.64 0.76
CA ALA A 12 11.57 29.56 1.75
C ALA A 12 10.22 29.02 2.25
N LEU A 13 9.25 29.91 2.50
CA LEU A 13 7.88 29.51 2.89
C LEU A 13 7.18 28.72 1.78
N MET A 14 7.29 29.16 0.53
CA MET A 14 6.69 28.44 -0.61
C MET A 14 7.32 27.06 -0.81
N ILE A 15 8.64 26.94 -0.71
CA ILE A 15 9.33 25.64 -0.79
C ILE A 15 8.89 24.72 0.36
N SER A 16 8.79 25.25 1.58
CA SER A 16 8.35 24.46 2.74
C SER A 16 6.91 23.97 2.61
N PHE A 17 6.02 24.84 2.12
CA PHE A 17 4.62 24.51 1.90
C PHE A 17 4.45 23.45 0.82
N THR A 18 5.10 23.64 -0.33
CA THR A 18 5.05 22.70 -1.45
C THR A 18 5.66 21.34 -1.08
N TYR A 19 6.78 21.32 -0.35
CA TYR A 19 7.37 20.10 0.17
C TYR A 19 6.39 19.35 1.10
N SER A 20 5.77 20.07 2.04
CA SER A 20 4.82 19.47 2.98
C SER A 20 3.61 18.90 2.25
N ALA A 21 3.05 19.63 1.29
CA ALA A 21 1.90 19.18 0.49
C ALA A 21 2.24 17.97 -0.41
N SER A 22 3.43 17.95 -1.02
CA SER A 22 3.86 16.81 -1.84
C SER A 22 4.12 15.57 -0.98
N LEU A 23 4.74 15.74 0.19
CA LEU A 23 5.02 14.65 1.11
C LEU A 23 3.72 14.02 1.63
N THR A 24 2.74 14.83 2.05
CA THR A 24 1.44 14.31 2.49
C THR A 24 0.70 13.61 1.36
N SER A 25 0.76 14.13 0.13
CA SER A 25 0.17 13.47 -1.02
C SER A 25 0.80 12.10 -1.31
N VAL A 26 2.13 11.98 -1.23
CA VAL A 26 2.82 10.71 -1.49
C VAL A 26 2.54 9.70 -0.37
N LEU A 27 2.45 10.15 0.88
CA LEU A 27 2.07 9.28 1.99
C LEU A 27 0.60 8.83 1.94
N ALA A 28 -0.28 9.65 1.37
CA ALA A 28 -1.71 9.37 1.31
C ALA A 28 -2.09 8.34 0.24
N VAL A 29 -1.25 8.10 -0.77
CA VAL A 29 -1.51 7.12 -1.83
C VAL A 29 -0.97 5.75 -1.43
N SER A 30 -1.80 4.71 -1.59
CA SER A 30 -1.43 3.32 -1.32
C SER A 30 -0.14 2.93 -2.06
N LYS A 31 0.78 2.27 -1.35
CA LYS A 31 2.14 1.95 -1.84
C LYS A 31 2.20 0.80 -2.84
N LEU A 32 1.08 0.34 -3.38
CA LEU A 32 1.09 -0.77 -4.34
C LEU A 32 1.68 -0.30 -5.68
N PRO A 33 2.51 -1.13 -6.33
CA PRO A 33 3.10 -0.78 -7.62
C PRO A 33 2.08 -0.78 -8.77
N PHE A 34 0.83 -1.16 -8.52
CA PHE A 34 -0.25 -1.23 -9.50
C PHE A 34 -1.59 -0.81 -8.87
N ASN A 35 -2.43 -0.17 -9.66
CA ASN A 35 -3.79 0.25 -9.27
C ASN A 35 -4.88 -0.35 -10.19
N SER A 36 -4.49 -1.25 -11.09
CA SER A 36 -5.42 -1.91 -12.01
C SER A 36 -4.98 -3.33 -12.32
N LEU A 37 -5.95 -4.18 -12.70
CA LEU A 37 -5.70 -5.57 -13.05
C LEU A 37 -4.74 -5.73 -14.23
N LYS A 38 -4.85 -4.83 -15.22
CA LYS A 38 -3.95 -4.78 -16.37
C LYS A 38 -2.50 -4.50 -15.96
N GLN A 39 -2.29 -3.53 -15.05
CA GLN A 39 -0.96 -3.22 -14.54
C GLN A 39 -0.38 -4.38 -13.73
N PHE A 40 -1.21 -5.05 -12.92
CA PHE A 40 -0.81 -6.25 -12.19
C PHE A 40 -0.34 -7.36 -13.15
N ALA A 41 -1.16 -7.68 -14.17
CA ALA A 41 -0.84 -8.70 -15.15
C ALA A 41 0.45 -8.41 -15.94
N GLN A 42 0.74 -7.12 -16.18
CA GLN A 42 1.95 -6.68 -16.88
C GLN A 42 3.19 -6.66 -15.99
N ALA A 43 3.04 -6.32 -14.71
CA ALA A 43 4.16 -6.28 -13.77
C ALA A 43 4.76 -7.67 -13.58
N GLY A 44 3.92 -8.70 -13.45
CA GLY A 44 4.36 -10.09 -13.32
C GLY A 44 5.29 -10.37 -12.13
N THR A 45 5.36 -9.44 -11.17
CA THR A 45 6.27 -9.50 -10.01
C THR A 45 5.73 -10.38 -8.89
N TYR A 46 4.41 -10.56 -8.83
CA TYR A 46 3.73 -11.34 -7.78
C TYR A 46 3.13 -12.60 -8.40
N GLY A 47 3.22 -13.71 -7.67
CA GLY A 47 2.42 -14.89 -8.00
C GLY A 47 0.94 -14.61 -7.80
N LEU A 48 0.08 -15.40 -8.43
CA LEU A 48 -1.36 -15.31 -8.28
C LEU A 48 -1.87 -16.59 -7.64
N ILE A 49 -2.72 -16.44 -6.63
CA ILE A 49 -3.44 -17.55 -5.99
C ILE A 49 -4.95 -17.34 -6.13
N ALA A 50 -5.66 -18.46 -6.18
CA ALA A 50 -7.11 -18.56 -6.10
C ALA A 50 -7.41 -19.84 -5.32
N VAL A 51 -8.61 -19.96 -4.74
CA VAL A 51 -8.98 -21.19 -4.04
C VAL A 51 -9.06 -22.34 -5.05
N ASP A 52 -8.53 -23.49 -4.66
CA ASP A 52 -8.52 -24.65 -5.56
C ASP A 52 -9.93 -25.09 -5.95
N ASP A 53 -10.11 -25.44 -7.23
CA ASP A 53 -11.39 -25.83 -7.84
C ASP A 53 -12.57 -24.87 -7.53
N SER A 54 -12.29 -23.56 -7.39
CA SER A 54 -13.30 -22.52 -7.21
C SER A 54 -13.70 -21.82 -8.52
N GLU A 55 -14.79 -21.05 -8.50
CA GLU A 55 -15.24 -20.24 -9.65
C GLU A 55 -14.13 -19.27 -10.11
N GLU A 56 -13.41 -18.70 -9.15
CA GLU A 56 -12.28 -17.81 -9.40
C GLU A 56 -11.14 -18.49 -10.15
N TYR A 57 -10.81 -19.73 -9.77
CA TYR A 57 -9.79 -20.53 -10.44
C TYR A 57 -10.20 -20.84 -11.88
N ASP A 58 -11.44 -21.29 -12.08
CA ASP A 58 -11.97 -21.61 -13.40
C ASP A 58 -12.03 -20.37 -14.31
N LEU A 59 -12.46 -19.22 -13.76
CA LEU A 59 -12.47 -17.96 -14.48
C LEU A 59 -11.07 -17.56 -14.93
N LEU A 60 -10.07 -17.66 -14.07
CA LEU A 60 -8.69 -17.34 -14.44
C LEU A 60 -8.16 -18.30 -15.50
N LYS A 61 -8.47 -19.59 -15.39
CA LYS A 61 -7.89 -20.63 -16.26
C LYS A 61 -8.53 -20.71 -17.64
N PHE A 62 -9.85 -20.54 -17.72
CA PHE A 62 -10.63 -20.78 -18.94
C PHE A 62 -11.12 -19.51 -19.64
N SER A 63 -10.85 -18.32 -19.08
CA SER A 63 -11.27 -17.07 -19.72
C SER A 63 -10.52 -16.78 -21.03
N GLU A 64 -11.26 -16.23 -21.99
CA GLU A 64 -10.74 -15.72 -23.26
C GLU A 64 -10.27 -14.26 -23.15
N ASP A 65 -10.51 -13.59 -22.02
CA ASP A 65 -10.08 -12.22 -21.80
C ASP A 65 -8.54 -12.15 -21.80
N PRO A 66 -7.91 -11.31 -22.64
CA PRO A 66 -6.45 -11.22 -22.72
C PRO A 66 -5.78 -10.86 -21.39
N VAL A 67 -6.45 -10.09 -20.53
CA VAL A 67 -5.92 -9.72 -19.20
C VAL A 67 -5.93 -10.93 -18.27
N LEU A 68 -7.03 -11.68 -18.23
CA LEU A 68 -7.16 -12.89 -17.40
C LEU A 68 -6.23 -14.01 -17.90
N GLN A 69 -6.04 -14.14 -19.22
CA GLN A 69 -5.04 -15.06 -19.79
C GLN A 69 -3.61 -14.69 -19.42
N GLN A 70 -3.32 -13.41 -19.23
CA GLN A 70 -2.00 -12.98 -18.77
C GLN A 70 -1.84 -13.25 -17.27
N MET A 71 -2.89 -13.05 -16.49
CA MET A 71 -2.92 -13.38 -15.07
C MET A 71 -2.82 -14.88 -14.80
N SER A 72 -3.44 -15.71 -15.64
CA SER A 72 -3.42 -17.17 -15.49
C SER A 72 -2.00 -17.74 -15.62
N LYS A 73 -1.11 -17.05 -16.34
CA LYS A 73 0.32 -17.40 -16.41
C LYS A 73 1.07 -17.11 -15.11
N LEU A 74 0.54 -16.23 -14.26
CA LEU A 74 1.08 -15.92 -12.93
C LEU A 74 0.54 -16.85 -11.85
N LEU A 75 -0.44 -17.70 -12.19
CA LEU A 75 -1.05 -18.63 -11.26
C LEU A 75 -0.04 -19.66 -10.77
N ILE A 76 0.08 -19.81 -9.45
CA ILE A 76 0.98 -20.80 -8.87
C ILE A 76 0.50 -22.23 -9.19
N PRO A 77 1.40 -23.24 -9.09
CA PRO A 77 1.03 -24.63 -9.34
C PRO A 77 -0.16 -25.07 -8.48
N LYS A 78 -1.07 -25.88 -9.06
CA LYS A 78 -2.30 -26.36 -8.39
C LYS A 78 -2.05 -26.95 -6.99
N ALA A 79 -0.94 -27.69 -6.83
CA ALA A 79 -0.59 -28.33 -5.56
C ALA A 79 -0.25 -27.35 -4.41
N LEU A 80 0.02 -26.08 -4.72
CA LEU A 80 0.35 -25.03 -3.75
C LEU A 80 -0.80 -24.03 -3.58
N LEU A 81 -1.93 -24.24 -4.26
CA LEU A 81 -3.10 -23.39 -4.11
C LEU A 81 -3.79 -23.66 -2.77
N PRO A 82 -4.37 -22.63 -2.15
CA PRO A 82 -5.10 -22.78 -0.90
C PRO A 82 -6.40 -23.54 -1.13
N TRP A 83 -6.78 -24.38 -0.17
CA TRP A 83 -8.06 -25.12 -0.18
C TRP A 83 -9.22 -24.29 0.35
N SER A 84 -8.93 -23.19 1.06
CA SER A 84 -9.92 -22.33 1.67
C SER A 84 -9.52 -20.86 1.57
N TYR A 85 -10.51 -19.97 1.66
CA TYR A 85 -10.25 -18.53 1.70
C TYR A 85 -9.38 -18.12 2.90
N VAL A 86 -9.57 -18.76 4.06
CA VAL A 86 -8.76 -18.52 5.27
C VAL A 86 -7.28 -18.80 5.00
N GLU A 87 -7.01 -19.97 4.44
CA GLU A 87 -5.65 -20.38 4.09
C GLU A 87 -5.04 -19.46 3.03
N GLY A 88 -5.83 -19.04 2.03
CA GLY A 88 -5.39 -18.05 1.06
C GLY A 88 -5.02 -16.70 1.68
N PHE A 89 -5.79 -16.23 2.67
CA PHE A 89 -5.47 -15.00 3.43
C PHE A 89 -4.23 -15.16 4.33
N HIS A 90 -3.92 -16.35 4.81
CA HIS A 90 -2.65 -16.60 5.49
C HIS A 90 -1.48 -16.62 4.51
N GLN A 91 -1.65 -17.28 3.36
CA GLN A 91 -0.60 -17.46 2.36
C GLN A 91 -0.10 -16.13 1.77
N ILE A 92 -0.97 -15.16 1.51
CA ILE A 92 -0.56 -13.82 1.04
C ILE A 92 0.29 -13.04 2.05
N CYS A 93 0.24 -13.39 3.33
CA CYS A 93 1.02 -12.72 4.36
C CYS A 93 2.43 -13.32 4.48
N GLU A 94 2.58 -14.59 4.12
CA GLU A 94 3.86 -15.32 4.17
C GLU A 94 4.61 -15.25 2.84
N GLU A 95 3.87 -15.25 1.72
CA GLU A 95 4.41 -15.29 0.36
C GLU A 95 4.12 -13.99 -0.40
N GLN A 96 4.95 -13.66 -1.39
CA GLN A 96 4.72 -12.51 -2.28
C GLN A 96 3.72 -12.86 -3.39
N VAL A 97 2.48 -13.12 -3.01
CA VAL A 97 1.40 -13.51 -3.91
C VAL A 97 0.18 -12.61 -3.78
N ALA A 98 -0.56 -12.45 -4.87
CA ALA A 98 -1.85 -11.78 -4.90
C ALA A 98 -2.96 -12.83 -4.85
N PHE A 99 -4.00 -12.57 -4.06
CA PHE A 99 -5.16 -13.44 -3.96
C PHE A 99 -6.32 -12.90 -4.78
N TYR A 100 -6.79 -13.68 -5.75
CA TYR A 100 -7.99 -13.37 -6.52
C TYR A 100 -9.21 -14.00 -5.85
N ALA A 101 -10.03 -13.16 -5.22
CA ALA A 101 -11.23 -13.57 -4.48
C ALA A 101 -12.38 -12.58 -4.70
N HIS A 102 -13.61 -13.05 -4.50
CA HIS A 102 -14.79 -12.18 -4.54
C HIS A 102 -14.75 -11.12 -3.42
N TYR A 103 -15.16 -9.90 -3.76
CA TYR A 103 -15.15 -8.75 -2.86
C TYR A 103 -15.92 -9.00 -1.55
N ALA A 104 -17.11 -9.60 -1.62
CA ALA A 104 -17.90 -9.89 -0.42
C ALA A 104 -17.17 -10.87 0.53
N THR A 105 -16.37 -11.79 -0.01
CA THR A 105 -15.56 -12.71 0.80
C THR A 105 -14.45 -11.96 1.52
N SER A 106 -13.78 -11.02 0.84
CA SER A 106 -12.76 -10.17 1.47
C SER A 106 -13.30 -9.28 2.60
N MET A 107 -14.55 -8.82 2.48
CA MET A 107 -15.19 -7.99 3.52
C MET A 107 -15.71 -8.78 4.71
N ARG A 108 -16.00 -10.07 4.52
CA ARG A 108 -16.59 -10.92 5.56
C ARG A 108 -15.56 -11.40 6.58
N TYR A 109 -14.28 -11.38 6.21
CA TYR A 109 -13.20 -11.66 7.13
C TYR A 109 -12.76 -10.36 7.81
N PRO A 110 -12.95 -10.22 9.13
CA PRO A 110 -12.54 -9.01 9.83
C PRO A 110 -11.02 -8.86 9.79
N GLU A 111 -10.52 -7.66 9.52
CA GLU A 111 -9.07 -7.33 9.58
C GLU A 111 -8.42 -7.75 10.91
N ARG A 112 -9.20 -7.82 11.99
CA ARG A 112 -8.73 -8.24 13.32
C ARG A 112 -8.30 -9.71 13.40
N GLU A 113 -8.77 -10.56 12.50
CA GLU A 113 -8.38 -11.97 12.40
C GLU A 113 -7.28 -12.20 11.36
N MET A 114 -6.92 -11.18 10.58
CA MET A 114 -5.91 -11.29 9.52
C MET A 114 -4.51 -10.99 10.07
N PRO A 115 -3.49 -11.80 9.72
CA PRO A 115 -2.15 -11.63 10.27
C PRO A 115 -1.35 -10.48 9.64
N CYS A 116 -1.85 -9.84 8.59
CA CYS A 116 -1.19 -8.72 7.91
C CYS A 116 -2.16 -7.69 7.31
N GLU A 117 -1.64 -6.49 7.02
CA GLU A 117 -2.35 -5.42 6.32
C GLU A 117 -2.52 -5.77 4.83
N MET A 118 -3.77 -5.76 4.35
CA MET A 118 -4.10 -6.06 2.98
C MET A 118 -4.62 -4.85 2.23
N HIS A 119 -4.35 -4.84 0.94
CA HIS A 119 -4.92 -3.86 0.04
C HIS A 119 -5.63 -4.56 -1.11
N SER A 120 -6.92 -4.25 -1.28
CA SER A 120 -7.72 -4.78 -2.37
C SER A 120 -7.72 -3.83 -3.57
N ILE A 121 -7.75 -4.42 -4.77
CA ILE A 121 -7.89 -3.67 -6.02
C ILE A 121 -9.20 -4.11 -6.67
N LYS A 122 -10.01 -3.12 -7.06
CA LYS A 122 -11.25 -3.41 -7.78
C LYS A 122 -10.92 -3.97 -9.16
N THR A 123 -11.36 -5.20 -9.40
CA THR A 123 -11.12 -5.91 -10.67
C THR A 123 -12.05 -5.39 -11.78
N GLY A 124 -13.21 -4.82 -11.42
CA GLY A 124 -14.21 -4.31 -12.36
C GLY A 124 -15.07 -5.38 -13.04
N TYR A 125 -14.79 -6.66 -12.77
CA TYR A 125 -15.61 -7.78 -13.25
C TYR A 125 -16.86 -7.92 -12.40
N VAL A 126 -17.99 -8.14 -13.08
CA VAL A 126 -19.28 -8.37 -12.42
C VAL A 126 -19.45 -9.88 -12.24
N GLN A 127 -19.45 -10.34 -11.00
CA GLN A 127 -19.82 -11.70 -10.66
C GLN A 127 -21.33 -11.81 -10.46
N LEU A 128 -21.92 -12.87 -10.98
CA LEU A 128 -23.36 -13.13 -10.93
C LEU A 128 -23.61 -14.31 -10.01
N SER A 129 -24.32 -14.08 -8.91
CA SER A 129 -24.78 -15.16 -8.03
C SER A 129 -26.23 -15.52 -8.34
N GLY A 130 -26.54 -16.82 -8.35
CA GLY A 130 -27.88 -17.33 -8.66
C GLY A 130 -28.25 -18.55 -7.83
N ILE A 131 -29.54 -18.86 -7.77
CA ILE A 131 -30.05 -20.07 -7.13
C ILE A 131 -30.10 -21.18 -8.18
N ILE A 132 -29.41 -22.28 -7.91
CA ILE A 132 -29.38 -23.45 -8.79
C ILE A 132 -30.55 -24.36 -8.44
N THR A 133 -31.25 -24.85 -9.47
CA THR A 133 -32.35 -25.82 -9.33
C THR A 133 -32.08 -27.05 -10.20
N PRO A 134 -32.56 -28.24 -9.83
CA PRO A 134 -32.45 -29.43 -10.67
C PRO A 134 -33.07 -29.20 -12.06
N ARG A 135 -32.48 -29.83 -13.08
CA ARG A 135 -32.97 -29.71 -14.45
C ARG A 135 -34.42 -30.18 -14.55
N GLY A 136 -35.30 -29.30 -15.04
CA GLY A 136 -36.73 -29.59 -15.21
C GLY A 136 -37.58 -29.41 -13.95
N SER A 137 -37.06 -28.76 -12.90
CA SER A 137 -37.83 -28.45 -11.69
C SER A 137 -38.98 -27.48 -11.98
N GLU A 138 -40.19 -27.81 -11.54
CA GLU A 138 -41.36 -26.92 -11.63
C GLU A 138 -41.18 -25.64 -10.79
N PHE A 139 -40.34 -25.70 -9.76
CA PHE A 139 -40.07 -24.57 -8.87
C PHE A 139 -39.20 -23.49 -9.50
N THR A 140 -38.50 -23.76 -10.60
CA THR A 140 -37.61 -22.79 -11.26
C THR A 140 -38.37 -21.51 -11.64
N HIS A 141 -39.59 -21.65 -12.16
CA HIS A 141 -40.42 -20.49 -12.53
C HIS A 141 -40.85 -19.67 -11.31
N ALA A 142 -41.30 -20.34 -10.25
CA ALA A 142 -41.72 -19.69 -9.02
C ALA A 142 -40.54 -18.94 -8.35
N ILE A 143 -39.38 -19.59 -8.24
CA ILE A 143 -38.17 -18.99 -7.67
C ILE A 143 -37.73 -17.77 -8.48
N ASN A 144 -37.69 -17.87 -9.80
CA ASN A 144 -37.33 -16.75 -10.68
C ASN A 144 -38.29 -15.56 -10.50
N TYR A 145 -39.60 -15.81 -10.42
CA TYR A 145 -40.60 -14.76 -10.19
C TYR A 145 -40.36 -14.03 -8.86
N TYR A 146 -40.16 -14.76 -7.76
CA TYR A 146 -39.93 -14.15 -6.45
C TYR A 146 -38.58 -13.43 -6.37
N LEU A 147 -37.52 -13.97 -6.97
CA LEU A 147 -36.22 -13.30 -7.05
C LEU A 147 -36.32 -11.95 -7.78
N GLN A 148 -37.00 -11.91 -8.92
CA GLN A 148 -37.23 -10.66 -9.65
C GLN A 148 -38.04 -9.66 -8.82
N ARG A 149 -39.08 -10.13 -8.14
CA ARG A 149 -39.90 -9.29 -7.25
C ARG A 149 -39.10 -8.75 -6.06
N PHE A 150 -38.25 -9.56 -5.44
CA PHE A 150 -37.38 -9.11 -4.34
C PHE A 150 -36.34 -8.10 -4.80
N LYS A 151 -35.82 -8.24 -6.03
CA LYS A 151 -34.94 -7.25 -6.65
C LYS A 151 -35.67 -5.94 -6.90
N GLN A 152 -36.84 -5.97 -7.54
CA GLN A 152 -37.63 -4.77 -7.88
C GLN A 152 -38.10 -4.01 -6.64
N ASN A 153 -38.46 -4.72 -5.57
CA ASN A 153 -38.90 -4.11 -4.32
C ASN A 153 -37.74 -3.69 -3.40
N GLY A 154 -36.48 -3.85 -3.81
CA GLY A 154 -35.30 -3.46 -3.03
C GLY A 154 -35.03 -4.33 -1.79
N ILE A 155 -35.71 -5.48 -1.63
CA ILE A 155 -35.49 -6.38 -0.49
C ILE A 155 -34.07 -6.94 -0.52
N LEU A 156 -33.57 -7.30 -1.71
CA LEU A 156 -32.19 -7.79 -1.87
C LEU A 156 -31.17 -6.71 -1.49
N GLN A 157 -31.38 -5.46 -1.91
CA GLN A 157 -30.50 -4.33 -1.55
C GLN A 157 -30.49 -4.07 -0.04
N ARG A 158 -31.66 -4.20 0.62
CA ARG A 158 -31.74 -4.08 2.08
C ARG A 158 -30.97 -5.19 2.79
N LEU A 159 -31.12 -6.44 2.31
CA LEU A 159 -30.38 -7.59 2.86
C LEU A 159 -28.87 -7.41 2.67
N GLU A 160 -28.45 -6.97 1.50
CA GLU A 160 -27.04 -6.64 1.21
C GLU A 160 -26.49 -5.62 2.21
N ASN A 161 -27.22 -4.54 2.47
CA ASN A 161 -26.79 -3.52 3.44
C ASN A 161 -26.75 -4.05 4.88
N ILE A 162 -27.65 -4.95 5.27
CA ILE A 162 -27.66 -5.51 6.63
C ILE A 162 -26.51 -6.50 6.85
N TYR A 163 -26.17 -7.30 5.84
CA TYR A 163 -25.22 -8.41 6.01
C TYR A 163 -23.81 -8.14 5.45
N ILE A 164 -23.65 -7.16 4.56
CA ILE A 164 -22.35 -6.84 3.93
C ILE A 164 -21.77 -5.51 4.44
N VAL A 165 -22.59 -4.55 4.86
CA VAL A 165 -22.13 -3.18 5.23
C VAL A 165 -21.88 -3.01 6.74
N VAL A 166 -21.98 -4.07 7.54
CA VAL A 166 -21.70 -3.99 8.98
C VAL A 166 -20.20 -4.17 9.22
N GLU A 167 -19.57 -3.09 9.71
CA GLU A 167 -18.16 -2.93 10.14
C GLU A 167 -17.09 -2.69 9.06
N TYR A 168 -17.20 -1.56 8.36
CA TYR A 168 -15.97 -0.86 7.94
C TYR A 168 -16.11 0.64 8.15
N THR A 169 -16.03 1.06 9.41
CA THR A 169 -15.43 2.36 9.70
C THR A 169 -13.94 2.11 9.82
N PRO A 170 -13.13 2.40 8.79
CA PRO A 170 -11.71 2.52 9.03
C PRO A 170 -11.61 3.66 10.04
N GLU A 171 -11.34 3.33 11.30
CA GLU A 171 -10.77 4.33 12.19
C GLU A 171 -9.60 4.94 11.39
N PRO A 172 -9.49 6.28 11.33
CA PRO A 172 -8.40 6.89 10.59
C PRO A 172 -7.12 6.35 11.19
N VAL A 173 -6.53 5.38 10.49
CA VAL A 173 -5.28 4.76 10.90
C VAL A 173 -4.33 5.93 10.94
N LEU A 174 -3.99 6.35 12.16
CA LEU A 174 -2.89 7.26 12.39
C LEU A 174 -1.72 6.54 11.75
N LEU A 175 -1.38 6.92 10.52
CA LEU A 175 -0.25 6.39 9.78
C LEU A 175 0.95 6.65 10.68
N SER A 176 1.33 5.64 11.46
CA SER A 176 2.53 5.68 12.26
C SER A 176 3.65 5.83 11.24
N ALA A 177 4.21 7.04 11.17
CA ALA A 177 5.24 7.36 10.19
C ALA A 177 6.40 6.42 10.47
N ASN A 178 6.48 5.35 9.67
CA ASN A 178 7.46 4.31 9.84
C ASN A 178 8.84 4.98 9.85
N LEU A 179 9.67 4.72 10.86
CA LEU A 179 10.96 5.40 11.09
C LEU A 179 11.86 5.39 9.85
N ARG A 180 11.67 4.39 8.98
CA ARG A 180 12.31 4.25 7.67
C ARG A 180 12.04 5.43 6.71
N GLY A 181 10.87 6.05 6.80
CA GLY A 181 10.49 7.22 6.00
C GLY A 181 11.19 8.51 6.44
N VAL A 182 11.57 8.62 7.72
CA VAL A 182 12.24 9.81 8.29
C VAL A 182 13.78 9.65 8.31
N ALA A 183 14.27 8.42 8.12
CA ALA A 183 15.69 8.09 8.02
C ALA A 183 16.54 9.04 7.14
N PRO A 184 16.14 9.41 5.91
CA PRO A 184 16.95 10.32 5.10
C PRO A 184 17.13 11.70 5.74
N ILE A 185 16.12 12.23 6.44
CA ILE A 185 16.20 13.52 7.13
C ILE A 185 17.20 13.44 8.30
N LEU A 186 17.15 12.33 9.05
CA LEU A 186 18.09 12.08 10.16
C LEU A 186 19.53 11.94 9.65
N ILE A 187 19.75 11.28 8.52
CA ILE A 187 21.08 11.13 7.89
C ILE A 187 21.63 12.49 7.47
N ILE A 188 20.81 13.35 6.85
CA ILE A 188 21.23 14.71 6.47
C ILE A 188 21.60 15.52 7.72
N LEU A 189 20.81 15.43 8.79
CA LEU A 189 21.08 16.14 10.04
C LEU A 189 22.39 15.67 10.70
N ILE A 190 22.60 14.35 10.79
CA ILE A 190 23.83 13.77 11.35
C ILE A 190 25.04 14.17 10.52
N SER A 191 24.95 14.09 9.18
CA SER A 191 26.06 14.47 8.31
C SER A 191 26.41 15.96 8.44
N GLY A 192 25.41 16.84 8.57
CA GLY A 192 25.62 18.26 8.84
C GLY A 192 26.36 18.52 10.16
N VAL A 193 25.99 17.81 11.23
CA VAL A 193 26.65 17.92 12.54
C VAL A 193 28.11 17.45 12.47
N ILE A 194 28.38 16.37 11.74
CA ILE A 194 29.75 15.86 11.54
C ILE A 194 30.59 16.88 10.79
N VAL A 195 30.08 17.44 9.68
CA VAL A 195 30.79 18.45 8.89
C VAL A 195 31.07 19.71 9.72
N ALA A 196 30.09 20.22 10.46
CA ALA A 196 30.27 21.38 11.33
C ALA A 196 31.34 21.11 12.41
N SER A 197 31.31 19.92 13.02
CA SER A 197 32.29 19.51 14.01
C SER A 197 33.70 19.40 13.42
N LEU A 198 33.84 18.86 12.20
CA LEU A 198 35.11 18.81 11.48
C LEU A 198 35.66 20.21 11.20
N ILE A 199 34.84 21.13 10.69
CA ILE A 199 35.24 22.53 10.45
C ILE A 199 35.72 23.16 11.76
N PHE A 200 34.97 23.00 12.84
CA PHE A 200 35.34 23.54 14.15
C PHE A 200 36.67 22.96 14.66
N THR A 201 36.90 21.65 14.50
CA THR A 201 38.19 21.04 14.88
C THR A 201 39.36 21.57 14.06
N VAL A 202 39.17 21.77 12.75
CA VAL A 202 40.22 22.31 11.86
C VAL A 202 40.56 23.75 12.22
N GLU A 203 39.54 24.60 12.44
CA GLU A 203 39.74 25.98 12.87
C GLU A 203 40.43 26.06 14.23
N TRP A 204 40.03 25.20 15.17
CA TRP A 204 40.63 25.15 16.49
C TRP A 204 42.12 24.75 16.42
N ILE A 205 42.45 23.74 15.62
CA ILE A 205 43.84 23.31 15.37
C ILE A 205 44.65 24.45 14.74
N PHE A 206 44.11 25.13 13.73
CA PHE A 206 44.77 26.27 13.09
C PHE A 206 45.04 27.42 14.05
N TYR A 207 44.04 27.76 14.88
CA TYR A 207 44.18 28.80 15.89
C TYR A 207 45.22 28.42 16.94
N TYR A 208 45.18 27.18 17.42
CA TYR A 208 46.13 26.66 18.41
C TYR A 208 47.57 26.67 17.90
N PHE A 209 47.80 26.22 16.66
CA PHE A 209 49.13 26.28 16.03
C PHE A 209 49.63 27.72 15.86
N ARG A 210 48.73 28.65 15.50
CA ARG A 210 49.07 30.07 15.38
C ARG A 210 49.38 30.69 16.75
N TYR A 211 48.65 30.32 17.79
CA TYR A 211 48.90 30.74 19.17
C TYR A 211 50.26 30.24 19.69
N ILE A 212 50.61 28.97 19.48
CA ILE A 212 51.93 28.43 19.85
C ILE A 212 53.05 29.14 19.09
N ARG A 213 52.90 29.35 17.77
CA ARG A 213 53.90 30.10 16.99
C ARG A 213 54.08 31.53 17.49
N TYR A 214 52.99 32.21 17.85
CA TYR A 214 53.04 33.56 18.42
C TYR A 214 53.77 33.57 19.77
N LYS A 215 53.47 32.62 20.67
CA LYS A 215 54.14 32.48 21.97
C LYS A 215 55.64 32.18 21.82
N SER A 216 56.05 31.36 20.85
CA SER A 216 57.47 31.08 20.59
C SER A 216 58.26 32.27 20.05
N ARG A 217 57.59 33.25 19.41
CA ARG A 217 58.23 34.50 18.97
C ARG A 217 58.44 35.51 20.10
N GLN A 218 57.84 35.32 21.27
CA GLN A 218 57.89 36.25 22.41
C GLN A 218 58.90 35.87 23.49
N THR A 219 59.61 34.75 23.35
CA THR A 219 60.78 34.41 24.17
C THR A 219 62.06 34.77 23.41
N PRO A 220 62.66 35.95 23.62
CA PRO A 220 64.01 36.19 23.13
C PRO A 220 64.98 35.27 23.86
N PHE A 221 65.88 34.66 23.11
CA PHE A 221 67.06 33.97 23.61
C PHE A 221 67.78 34.86 24.65
N THR A 222 67.83 34.43 25.90
CA THR A 222 68.83 34.88 26.87
C THR A 222 69.78 33.73 27.09
N LEU A 223 71.00 33.92 26.57
CA LEU A 223 72.21 33.11 26.74
C LEU A 223 72.83 33.40 28.10
#